data_AF-A0A6A4VAW6-F1
#
_entry.id   AF-A0A6A4VAW6-F1
#
_cell.length_a   1.000
_cell.length_b   1.000
_cell.length_c   1.000
_cell.angle_alpha   90.00
_cell.angle_beta   90.00
_cell.angle_gamma   90.00
#
_symmetry.space_group_name_H-M   'P 1'
#
loop_
_entity.id
_entity.type
_entity.pdbx_description
1 polymer ?
#
loop_
_entity_poly.entity_id
_entity_poly.type
_entity_poly.pdbx_seq_one_letter_code
_entity_poly.pdbx_strand_id
1 'polypeptide(L)'
;MEDKQVTTVEGILSRTADDLASDQPVRRALDADAADKIDQFIGRLKDVIELRTPATMVLDDPSGNSYIENRLAPAADPQLHTTHYSRSREQDKAVGITPSYDNYDFTDGSQRQDPDPDRVDPDNVTPDMLKGEVLTFPTNCPSCTAPCQTNMKVTGQSDGVRRRPARPT
;
A
#
# COMPACT_ATOMS: atom_id res chain seq x y z
N MET A 1 -7.77 -0.10 7.59
CA MET A 1 -6.50 -0.79 7.87
C MET A 1 -6.62 -2.13 7.20
N GLU A 2 -5.90 -2.34 6.10
CA GLU A 2 -5.75 -3.68 5.54
C GLU A 2 -4.74 -4.42 6.39
N ASP A 3 -5.23 -5.38 7.17
CA ASP A 3 -4.41 -6.15 8.08
C ASP A 3 -3.65 -7.22 7.30
N LYS A 4 -2.33 -7.06 7.21
CA LYS A 4 -1.44 -8.10 6.69
C LYS A 4 -1.50 -9.30 7.64
N GLN A 5 -1.79 -10.48 7.10
CA GLN A 5 -1.90 -11.71 7.88
C GLN A 5 -0.89 -12.74 7.38
N VAL A 6 -0.11 -13.30 8.31
CA VAL A 6 0.66 -14.53 8.07
C VAL A 6 -0.18 -15.71 8.52
N THR A 7 -0.39 -16.68 7.64
CA THR A 7 -1.25 -17.83 7.93
C THR A 7 -0.93 -19.03 7.05
N THR A 8 -1.64 -20.14 7.27
CA THR A 8 -1.55 -21.38 6.48
C THR A 8 -2.73 -21.48 5.53
N VAL A 9 -2.60 -22.31 4.49
CA VAL A 9 -3.69 -22.62 3.55
C VAL A 9 -4.93 -23.15 4.30
N GLU A 10 -4.72 -24.09 5.22
CA GLU A 10 -5.77 -24.60 6.10
C GLU A 10 -6.42 -23.48 6.93
N GLY A 11 -5.60 -22.59 7.50
CA GLY A 11 -6.10 -21.48 8.32
C GLY A 11 -7.01 -20.52 7.55
N ILE A 12 -6.73 -20.26 6.27
CA ILE A 12 -7.59 -19.44 5.41
C ILE A 12 -8.93 -20.13 5.18
N LEU A 13 -8.90 -21.42 4.84
CA LEU A 13 -10.12 -22.20 4.55
C LEU A 13 -10.99 -22.35 5.79
N SER A 14 -10.40 -22.68 6.94
CA SER A 14 -11.13 -22.84 8.21
C SER A 14 -11.78 -21.54 8.65
N ARG A 15 -11.05 -20.41 8.63
CA ARG A 15 -11.62 -19.10 8.94
C ARG A 15 -12.77 -18.73 8.01
N THR A 16 -12.60 -18.95 6.71
CA THR A 16 -13.66 -18.69 5.73
C THR A 16 -14.93 -19.51 6.02
N ALA A 17 -14.77 -20.78 6.39
CA ALA A 17 -15.88 -21.66 6.74
C ALA A 17 -16.59 -21.21 8.03
N ASP A 18 -15.82 -20.84 9.06
CA ASP A 18 -16.35 -20.38 10.35
C ASP A 18 -17.07 -19.04 10.21
N ASP A 19 -16.49 -18.09 9.48
CA ASP A 19 -17.08 -16.77 9.21
C ASP A 19 -18.43 -16.93 8.49
N LEU A 20 -18.48 -17.76 7.45
CA LEU A 20 -19.74 -18.06 6.75
C LEU A 20 -20.77 -18.75 7.64
N ALA A 21 -20.34 -19.67 8.49
CA ALA A 21 -21.21 -20.43 9.40
C ALA A 21 -21.82 -19.55 10.50
N SER A 22 -21.09 -18.54 10.98
CA SER A 22 -21.51 -17.67 12.08
C SER A 22 -22.84 -16.95 11.81
N ASP A 23 -23.08 -16.57 10.56
CA ASP A 23 -24.28 -15.84 10.12
C ASP A 23 -25.44 -16.77 9.69
N GLN A 24 -25.21 -18.08 9.55
CA GLN A 24 -26.22 -19.01 9.07
C GLN A 24 -27.53 -19.03 9.90
N PRO A 25 -27.52 -18.89 11.24
CA PRO A 25 -28.76 -18.83 12.02
C PRO A 25 -29.67 -17.68 11.60
N VAL A 26 -29.09 -16.51 11.31
CA VAL A 26 -29.83 -15.32 10.87
C VAL A 26 -30.31 -15.51 9.43
N ARG A 27 -29.45 -16.03 8.54
CA ARG A 27 -29.79 -16.25 7.13
C ARG A 27 -30.95 -17.23 6.98
N ARG A 28 -30.99 -18.33 7.74
CA ARG A 28 -32.11 -19.29 7.70
C ARG A 28 -33.46 -18.67 8.06
N ALA A 29 -33.47 -17.62 8.88
CA ALA A 29 -34.70 -16.92 9.23
C ALA A 29 -35.18 -15.92 8.16
N LEU A 30 -34.26 -15.41 7.33
CA LEU A 30 -34.55 -14.39 6.32
C LEU A 30 -34.71 -14.97 4.91
N ASP A 31 -33.84 -15.91 4.54
CA ASP A 31 -33.76 -16.55 3.22
C ASP A 31 -33.18 -17.97 3.37
N ALA A 32 -34.08 -18.96 3.40
CA ALA A 32 -33.71 -20.36 3.55
C ALA A 32 -32.96 -20.91 2.32
N ASP A 33 -33.34 -20.47 1.10
CA ASP A 33 -32.73 -20.96 -0.14
C ASP A 33 -31.26 -20.50 -0.26
N ALA A 34 -30.98 -19.25 0.15
CA ALA A 34 -29.61 -18.76 0.23
C ALA A 34 -28.81 -19.50 1.31
N ALA A 35 -29.41 -19.74 2.48
CA ALA A 35 -28.76 -20.46 3.57
C ALA A 35 -28.35 -21.88 3.16
N ASP A 36 -29.20 -22.61 2.44
CA ASP A 36 -28.90 -23.96 1.96
C ASP A 36 -27.70 -23.99 0.99
N LYS A 37 -27.61 -23.01 0.08
CA LYS A 37 -26.47 -22.88 -0.85
C LYS A 37 -25.17 -22.60 -0.10
N ILE A 38 -25.24 -21.80 0.96
CA ILE A 38 -24.07 -21.50 1.80
C ILE A 38 -23.66 -22.73 2.61
N ASP A 39 -24.61 -23.49 3.16
CA ASP A 39 -24.31 -24.75 3.88
C ASP A 39 -23.62 -25.76 2.94
N GLN A 40 -24.07 -25.88 1.69
CA GLN A 40 -23.39 -26.71 0.68
C GLN A 40 -21.98 -26.21 0.36
N PHE A 41 -21.76 -24.90 0.33
CA PHE A 41 -20.43 -24.33 0.11
C PHE A 41 -19.49 -24.57 1.31
N ILE A 42 -19.98 -24.38 2.53
CA ILE A 42 -19.24 -24.70 3.76
C ILE A 42 -18.87 -26.19 3.78
N GLY A 43 -19.78 -27.07 3.36
CA GLY A 43 -19.51 -28.51 3.20
C GLY A 43 -18.33 -28.78 2.25
N ARG A 44 -18.33 -28.14 1.07
CA ARG A 44 -17.22 -28.24 0.11
C ARG A 44 -15.89 -27.75 0.69
N LEU A 45 -15.90 -26.64 1.45
CA LEU A 45 -14.69 -26.16 2.13
C LEU A 45 -14.15 -27.19 3.12
N LYS A 46 -15.03 -27.81 3.92
CA LYS A 46 -14.65 -28.88 4.87
C LYS A 46 -14.10 -30.11 4.16
N ASP A 47 -14.71 -30.52 3.05
CA ASP A 47 -14.21 -31.66 2.27
C ASP A 47 -12.80 -31.39 1.70
N VAL A 48 -12.49 -30.14 1.33
CA VAL A 48 -11.14 -29.74 0.90
C VAL A 48 -10.15 -29.73 2.08
N ILE A 49 -10.55 -29.19 3.23
CA ILE A 49 -9.73 -29.18 4.46
C ILE A 49 -9.39 -30.61 4.90
N GLU A 50 -10.35 -31.53 4.83
CA GLU A 50 -10.19 -32.95 5.16
C GLU A 50 -9.51 -33.77 4.03
N LEU A 51 -9.03 -33.11 2.97
CA LEU A 51 -8.35 -33.73 1.83
C LEU A 51 -9.18 -34.78 1.07
N ARG A 52 -10.52 -34.72 1.19
CA ARG A 52 -11.43 -35.62 0.46
C ARG A 52 -11.59 -35.21 -1.00
N THR A 53 -11.51 -33.91 -1.27
CA THR A 53 -11.64 -33.34 -2.61
C THR A 53 -10.41 -32.50 -2.96
N PRO A 54 -9.72 -32.75 -4.08
CA PRO A 54 -8.64 -31.89 -4.52
C PRO A 54 -9.16 -30.52 -4.98
N ALA A 55 -8.43 -29.47 -4.66
CA ALA A 55 -8.76 -28.10 -5.05
C ALA A 55 -7.48 -27.33 -5.43
N THR A 56 -7.65 -26.28 -6.24
CA THR A 56 -6.58 -25.36 -6.61
C THR A 56 -6.83 -24.03 -5.92
N MET A 57 -5.88 -23.57 -5.11
CA MET A 57 -5.88 -22.24 -4.55
C MET A 57 -5.10 -21.31 -5.47
N VAL A 58 -5.72 -20.20 -5.86
CA VAL A 58 -5.07 -19.14 -6.65
C VAL A 58 -4.96 -17.91 -5.77
N LEU A 59 -3.74 -17.42 -5.59
CA LEU A 59 -3.45 -16.18 -4.88
C LEU A 59 -2.91 -15.18 -5.89
N ASP A 60 -3.73 -14.18 -6.23
CA ASP A 60 -3.38 -13.11 -7.15
C ASP A 60 -3.21 -11.80 -6.37
N ASP A 61 -1.99 -11.28 -6.36
CA ASP A 61 -1.62 -10.06 -5.65
C ASP A 61 -0.83 -9.13 -6.58
N PRO A 62 -1.45 -8.05 -7.10
CA PRO A 62 -0.79 -7.09 -7.96
C PRO A 62 0.39 -6.37 -7.30
N SER A 63 0.45 -6.32 -5.97
CA SER A 63 1.57 -5.71 -5.25
C SER A 63 2.82 -6.59 -5.22
N GLY A 64 2.67 -7.90 -5.48
CA GLY A 64 3.76 -8.87 -5.48
C GLY A 64 4.33 -9.18 -4.08
N ASN A 65 3.60 -8.85 -3.01
CA ASN A 65 4.08 -9.04 -1.62
C ASN A 65 3.58 -10.33 -0.98
N SER A 66 2.63 -11.00 -1.62
CA SER A 66 2.13 -12.30 -1.18
C SER A 66 3.13 -13.42 -1.44
N TYR A 67 3.20 -14.38 -0.51
CA TYR A 67 4.14 -15.49 -0.58
C TYR A 67 3.49 -16.80 -0.09
N ILE A 68 3.76 -17.89 -0.80
CA ILE A 68 3.39 -19.25 -0.42
C ILE A 68 4.68 -20.06 -0.23
N GLU A 69 4.82 -20.71 0.92
CA GLU A 69 6.00 -21.50 1.25
C GLU A 69 6.11 -22.77 0.39
N ASN A 70 7.28 -22.97 -0.22
CA ASN A 70 7.67 -24.24 -0.86
C ASN A 70 8.31 -25.17 0.19
N ARG A 71 7.62 -26.26 0.54
CA ARG A 71 8.08 -27.25 1.53
C ARG A 71 9.23 -28.13 1.07
N LEU A 72 9.48 -28.19 -0.24
CA LEU A 72 10.53 -29.01 -0.86
C LEU A 72 11.80 -28.21 -1.17
N ALA A 73 11.87 -26.94 -0.76
CA ALA A 73 13.02 -26.08 -1.02
C ALA A 73 14.34 -26.72 -0.55
N PRO A 74 15.43 -26.63 -1.33
CA PRO A 74 15.60 -25.84 -2.55
C PRO A 74 15.05 -26.49 -3.83
N ALA A 75 14.51 -27.70 -3.78
CA ALA A 75 13.88 -28.32 -4.94
C ALA A 75 12.56 -27.61 -5.29
N ALA A 76 12.17 -27.68 -6.57
CA ALA A 76 10.89 -27.14 -7.03
C ALA A 76 9.73 -28.02 -6.54
N ASP A 77 8.67 -27.38 -6.05
CA ASP A 77 7.42 -28.07 -5.69
C ASP A 77 6.55 -28.25 -6.94
N PRO A 78 6.21 -29.49 -7.34
CA PRO A 78 5.38 -29.74 -8.53
C PRO A 78 3.92 -29.26 -8.37
N GLN A 79 3.46 -28.99 -7.14
CA GLN A 79 2.10 -28.53 -6.85
C GLN A 79 1.99 -27.01 -6.64
N LEU A 80 3.12 -26.29 -6.66
CA LEU A 80 3.16 -24.84 -6.51
C LEU A 80 3.68 -24.18 -7.80
N HIS A 81 2.84 -23.35 -8.43
CA HIS A 81 3.22 -22.58 -9.61
C HIS A 81 3.13 -21.08 -9.33
N THR A 82 4.23 -20.36 -9.55
CA THR A 82 4.31 -18.91 -9.37
C THR A 82 4.57 -18.23 -10.72
N THR A 83 3.66 -17.35 -11.12
CA THR A 83 3.77 -16.54 -12.34
C THR A 83 3.87 -15.07 -11.99
N HIS A 84 4.79 -14.36 -12.64
CA HIS A 84 4.90 -12.91 -12.53
C HIS A 84 4.28 -12.26 -13.78
N TYR A 85 3.58 -11.14 -13.60
CA TYR A 85 2.94 -10.40 -14.68
C TYR A 85 3.15 -8.90 -14.52
N SER A 86 3.02 -8.16 -15.62
CA SER A 86 3.00 -6.70 -15.60
C SER A 86 1.60 -6.22 -15.22
N ARG A 87 1.52 -5.34 -14.21
CA ARG A 87 0.25 -4.76 -13.76
C ARG A 87 -0.47 -4.02 -14.89
N SER A 88 -1.80 -4.08 -14.87
CA SER A 88 -2.65 -3.19 -15.64
C SER A 88 -2.67 -1.79 -15.01
N ARG A 89 -3.11 -0.77 -15.77
CA ARG A 89 -3.27 0.60 -15.24
C ARG A 89 -4.27 0.67 -14.09
N GLU A 90 -5.30 -0.18 -14.11
CA GLU A 90 -6.28 -0.29 -13.03
C GLU A 90 -5.64 -0.87 -11.76
N GLN A 91 -4.81 -1.91 -11.92
CA GLN A 91 -4.06 -2.51 -10.83
C GLN A 91 -3.04 -1.54 -10.24
N ASP A 92 -2.32 -0.78 -11.08
CA ASP A 92 -1.40 0.28 -10.63
C ASP A 92 -2.15 1.30 -9.76
N LYS A 93 -3.30 1.81 -10.23
CA LYS A 93 -4.13 2.74 -9.44
C LYS A 93 -4.60 2.11 -8.13
N ALA A 94 -5.01 0.85 -8.14
CA ALA A 94 -5.45 0.14 -6.94
C ALA A 94 -4.34 -0.01 -5.89
N VAL A 95 -3.08 -0.18 -6.31
CA VAL A 95 -1.92 -0.21 -5.41
C VAL A 95 -1.33 1.18 -5.12
N GLY A 96 -2.00 2.26 -5.52
CA GLY A 96 -1.57 3.63 -5.29
C GLY A 96 -0.45 4.13 -6.20
N ILE A 97 -0.20 3.43 -7.31
CA ILE A 97 0.73 3.85 -8.35
C ILE A 97 -0.06 4.63 -9.40
N THR A 98 0.00 5.96 -9.33
CA THR A 98 -0.50 6.82 -10.41
C THR A 98 0.66 7.19 -11.32
N PRO A 99 0.52 7.03 -12.66
CA PRO A 99 1.47 7.64 -13.57
C PRO A 99 1.47 9.16 -13.32
N SER A 100 2.63 9.79 -13.39
CA SER A 100 2.84 11.23 -13.09
C SER A 100 1.85 12.16 -13.81
N TYR A 101 1.32 11.76 -14.96
CA TYR A 101 0.35 12.52 -15.75
C TYR A 101 -1.10 12.49 -15.22
N ASP A 102 -1.47 11.54 -14.35
CA ASP A 102 -2.82 11.42 -13.77
C ASP A 102 -3.01 12.29 -12.50
N ASN A 103 -1.93 12.86 -11.96
CA ASN A 103 -1.97 13.77 -10.81
C ASN A 103 -2.24 15.23 -11.20
N TYR A 104 -2.42 15.52 -12.49
CA TYR A 104 -2.85 16.80 -12.99
C TYR A 104 -4.32 16.68 -13.42
N ASP A 105 -5.22 17.14 -12.57
CA ASP A 105 -6.59 17.47 -12.98
C ASP A 105 -6.47 18.61 -14.00
N PHE A 106 -6.49 18.27 -15.29
CA PHE A 106 -6.50 19.25 -16.37
C PHE A 106 -7.88 19.92 -16.44
N THR A 107 -8.15 20.80 -15.48
CA THR A 107 -9.02 21.94 -15.73
C THR A 107 -8.17 23.03 -16.37
N ASP A 108 -8.16 22.98 -17.71
CA ASP A 108 -7.66 23.99 -18.67
C ASP A 108 -6.43 23.60 -19.50
N GLY A 109 -6.70 23.05 -20.69
CA GLY A 109 -6.20 23.59 -21.97
C GLY A 109 -4.72 23.61 -22.35
N SER A 110 -3.74 23.46 -21.46
CA SER A 110 -2.31 23.66 -21.82
C SER A 110 -1.53 22.37 -22.06
N GLN A 111 -0.64 22.45 -23.07
CA GLN A 111 0.07 21.36 -23.74
C GLN A 111 0.96 20.49 -22.85
N ARG A 112 1.16 19.24 -23.29
CA ARG A 112 1.96 18.18 -22.65
C ARG A 112 3.44 18.59 -22.54
N GLN A 113 3.92 18.75 -21.33
CA GLN A 113 5.34 18.65 -20.97
C GLN A 113 5.46 17.52 -19.95
N ASP A 114 6.35 16.56 -20.22
CA ASP A 114 6.62 15.47 -19.28
C ASP A 114 7.15 16.06 -17.96
N PRO A 115 6.58 15.71 -16.78
CA PRO A 115 7.03 16.28 -15.52
C PRO A 115 8.40 15.68 -15.15
N ASP A 116 9.40 16.54 -15.11
CA ASP A 116 10.68 16.26 -14.45
C ASP A 116 10.41 16.22 -12.94
N PRO A 117 10.66 15.09 -12.22
CA PRO A 117 10.37 14.96 -10.80
C PRO A 117 11.16 15.92 -9.92
N ASP A 118 12.23 16.54 -10.44
CA ASP A 118 13.00 17.58 -9.77
C ASP A 118 12.58 19.02 -10.17
N ARG A 119 11.68 19.18 -11.16
CA ARG A 119 11.06 20.48 -11.46
C ARG A 119 9.83 20.67 -10.58
N VAL A 120 10.08 21.23 -9.40
CA VAL A 120 9.02 21.92 -8.66
C VAL A 120 8.66 23.19 -9.45
N ASP A 121 7.41 23.30 -9.89
CA ASP A 121 6.89 24.54 -10.45
C ASP A 121 6.92 25.63 -9.35
N PRO A 122 7.74 26.69 -9.49
CA PRO A 122 7.92 27.69 -8.44
C PRO A 122 6.62 28.43 -8.09
N ASP A 123 5.63 28.42 -8.99
CA ASP A 123 4.35 29.11 -8.79
C ASP A 123 3.29 28.22 -8.11
N ASN A 124 3.56 26.92 -7.91
CA ASN A 124 2.60 25.97 -7.33
C ASN A 124 3.21 25.10 -6.20
N VAL A 125 4.01 25.72 -5.33
CA VAL A 125 4.61 25.05 -4.17
C VAL A 125 3.68 25.15 -2.95
N THR A 126 3.20 24.01 -2.44
CA THR A 126 2.41 24.00 -1.20
C THR A 126 3.32 24.00 0.04
N PRO A 127 2.90 24.62 1.16
CA PRO A 127 3.68 24.63 2.40
C PRO A 127 4.03 23.23 2.95
N ASP A 128 3.21 22.22 2.64
CA ASP A 128 3.43 20.84 3.07
C ASP A 128 4.51 20.13 2.24
N MET A 129 4.71 20.51 0.97
CA MET A 129 5.81 20.00 0.13
C MET A 129 7.17 20.51 0.61
N LEU A 130 7.21 21.73 1.15
CA LEU A 130 8.42 22.37 1.71
C LEU A 130 8.74 21.89 3.14
N LYS A 131 7.89 21.04 3.72
CA LYS A 131 7.96 20.65 5.12
C LYS A 131 9.07 19.62 5.33
N GLY A 132 10.26 20.11 5.64
CA GLY A 132 11.45 19.27 5.87
C GLY A 132 12.64 19.73 5.06
N GLU A 133 12.39 20.44 3.98
CA GLU A 133 13.40 21.01 3.10
C GLU A 133 14.00 22.29 3.70
N VAL A 134 15.24 22.56 3.33
CA VAL A 134 15.99 23.74 3.75
C VAL A 134 16.22 24.59 2.51
N LEU A 135 15.62 25.79 2.50
CA LEU A 135 15.79 26.75 1.44
C LEU A 135 17.07 27.55 1.67
N THR A 136 17.95 27.62 0.66
CA THR A 136 19.23 28.33 0.75
C THR A 136 19.25 29.54 -0.17
N PHE A 137 19.53 30.72 0.39
CA PHE A 137 19.63 31.97 -0.38
C PHE A 137 20.93 32.72 -0.09
N PRO A 138 21.60 33.28 -1.11
CA PRO A 138 22.78 34.12 -0.91
C PRO A 138 22.37 35.46 -0.28
N THR A 139 23.09 35.88 0.76
CA THR A 139 22.92 37.18 1.42
C THR A 139 24.25 37.65 2.00
N ASN A 140 24.30 38.83 2.59
CA ASN A 140 25.47 39.31 3.32
C ASN A 140 25.28 39.12 4.83
N CYS A 141 26.34 38.72 5.52
CA CYS A 141 26.32 38.56 6.97
C CYS A 141 26.01 39.92 7.63
N PRO A 142 24.99 40.02 8.50
CA PRO A 142 24.59 41.31 9.09
C PRO A 142 25.65 41.89 10.05
N SER A 143 26.65 41.10 10.46
CA SER A 143 27.72 41.55 11.35
C SER A 143 28.98 42.01 10.61
N CYS A 144 29.37 41.35 9.51
CA CYS A 144 30.64 41.63 8.82
C CYS A 144 30.49 41.95 7.34
N THR A 145 29.27 41.94 6.80
CA THR A 145 28.93 42.23 5.39
C THR A 145 29.57 41.28 4.37
N ALA A 146 30.27 40.24 4.81
CA ALA A 146 30.82 39.22 3.92
C ALA A 146 29.68 38.42 3.25
N PRO A 147 29.85 38.02 1.97
CA PRO A 147 28.87 37.19 1.28
C PRO A 147 28.76 35.82 1.98
N CYS A 148 27.54 35.38 2.25
CA CYS A 148 27.22 34.11 2.90
C CYS A 148 25.91 33.52 2.38
N GLN A 149 25.61 32.28 2.74
CA GLN A 149 24.33 31.63 2.45
C GLN A 149 23.48 31.54 3.72
N THR A 150 22.20 31.88 3.61
CA THR A 150 21.21 31.69 4.69
C THR A 150 20.34 30.49 4.38
N ASN A 151 20.24 29.60 5.36
CA ASN A 151 19.41 28.40 5.32
C ASN A 151 18.12 28.67 6.12
N MET A 152 16.97 28.63 5.46
CA MET A 152 15.65 28.80 6.06
C MET A 152 14.87 27.48 5.99
N LYS A 153 14.29 27.08 7.12
CA LYS A 153 13.36 25.95 7.18
C LYS A 153 12.01 26.48 7.62
N VAL A 154 10.96 26.17 6.86
CA VAL A 154 9.60 26.52 7.25
C VAL A 154 9.21 25.66 8.45
N THR A 155 9.09 26.28 9.63
CA THR A 155 8.69 25.58 10.86
C THR A 155 7.20 25.79 11.11
N GLY A 156 6.42 24.72 11.06
CA GLY A 156 5.05 24.73 11.61
C GLY A 156 5.08 24.78 13.15
N GLN A 157 4.02 25.27 13.79
CA GLN A 157 3.92 25.53 15.23
C GLN A 157 4.18 24.32 16.18
N SER A 158 4.34 23.10 15.66
CA SER A 158 4.52 21.89 16.48
C SER A 158 5.97 21.48 16.76
N ASP A 159 6.95 22.04 16.04
CA ASP A 159 8.34 21.61 16.18
C ASP A 159 9.04 22.39 17.31
N GLY A 160 8.78 21.93 18.53
CA GLY A 160 9.41 22.41 19.75
C GLY A 160 10.94 22.44 19.62
N VAL A 161 11.48 23.64 19.81
CA VAL A 161 12.91 23.97 19.74
C VAL A 161 13.72 23.04 20.65
N ARG A 162 14.33 21.98 20.07
CA ARG A 162 15.42 21.26 20.75
C ARG A 162 16.69 22.07 20.59
N ARG A 163 16.93 23.00 21.52
CA ARG A 163 18.23 23.67 21.64
C ARG A 163 19.28 22.60 21.98
N ARG A 164 20.26 22.38 21.10
CA ARG A 164 21.49 21.69 21.49
C ARG A 164 22.18 22.55 22.56
N PRO A 165 22.64 21.97 23.69
CA PRO A 165 23.40 22.73 24.67
C PRO A 165 24.71 23.19 24.03
N ALA A 166 25.05 24.46 24.25
CA ALA A 166 26.31 25.04 23.81
C ALA A 166 27.46 24.30 24.51
N ARG A 167 28.48 23.93 23.73
CA ARG A 167 29.71 23.33 24.26
C ARG A 167 30.49 24.45 24.98
N PRO A 168 30.83 24.30 26.27
CA PRO A 168 31.63 25.31 26.96
C PRO A 168 33.08 25.25 26.47
N THR A 169 33.68 26.42 26.29
CA THR A 169 35.12 26.63 26.11
C THR A 169 35.86 26.45 27.43
#